data_AF-A0A7C2XBG2-F1
#
_entry.id   AF-A0A7C2XBG2-F1
#
_cell.length_a   1.000
_cell.length_b   1.000
_cell.length_c   1.000
_cell.angle_alpha   90.00
_cell.angle_beta   90.00
_cell.angle_gamma   90.00
#
_symmetry.space_group_name_H-M   'P 1'
#
loop_
_entity.id
_entity.type
_entity.pdbx_description
1 polymer ?
#
loop_
_entity_poly.entity_id
_entity_poly.type
_entity_poly.pdbx_seq_one_letter_code
_entity_poly.pdbx_strand_id
1 'polypeptide(L)'
;MNGKIFLIHWNEAEAQVYAEELRQAGWDVATESQDGARAYRLIRESLPHAIVINLTRLPSHGRETADALRSYKATRRLPIIFVDGKPEAVEKTKAHMPDAIYIDSTELNVLLMRVIGEKAGDS
;
A
#
# COMPACT_ATOMS: atom_id res chain seq x y z
N MET A 1 8.36 1.10 -17.17
CA MET A 1 7.72 1.32 -15.86
C MET A 1 6.64 0.29 -15.70
N ASN A 2 6.66 -0.46 -14.60
CA ASN A 2 5.78 -1.61 -14.36
C ASN A 2 4.37 -1.21 -13.88
N GLY A 3 4.25 -0.03 -13.27
CA GLY A 3 3.00 0.50 -12.73
C GLY A 3 3.25 1.57 -11.68
N LYS A 4 2.18 2.22 -11.25
CA LYS A 4 2.17 3.24 -10.19
C LYS A 4 1.81 2.63 -8.84
N ILE A 5 2.64 2.85 -7.84
CA ILE A 5 2.45 2.39 -6.47
C ILE A 5 2.36 3.61 -5.56
N PHE A 6 1.46 3.55 -4.58
CA PHE A 6 1.42 4.54 -3.51
C PHE A 6 1.76 3.88 -2.19
N LEU A 7 2.86 4.31 -1.57
CA LEU A 7 3.38 3.77 -0.31
C LEU A 7 3.04 4.71 0.86
N ILE A 8 2.39 4.18 1.88
CA ILE A 8 2.13 4.86 3.14
C ILE A 8 3.03 4.24 4.21
N HIS A 9 3.88 5.07 4.81
CA HIS A 9 4.79 4.65 5.87
C HIS A 9 5.02 5.79 6.84
N TRP A 10 4.70 5.63 8.13
CA TRP A 10 4.72 6.68 9.17
C TRP A 10 6.13 7.07 9.67
N ASN A 11 7.10 7.03 8.78
CA ASN A 11 8.47 7.46 8.97
C ASN A 11 9.03 7.74 7.57
N GLU A 12 9.44 8.98 7.31
CA GLU A 12 9.86 9.43 5.98
C GLU A 12 11.15 8.77 5.50
N ALA A 13 12.14 8.60 6.38
CA ALA A 13 13.41 7.98 6.02
C ALA A 13 13.22 6.52 5.61
N GLU A 14 12.44 5.76 6.37
CA GLU A 14 12.10 4.38 6.05
C GLU A 14 11.25 4.31 4.77
N ALA A 15 10.28 5.22 4.61
CA ALA A 15 9.48 5.30 3.39
C ALA A 15 10.36 5.44 2.13
N GLN A 16 11.41 6.27 2.18
CA GLN A 16 12.31 6.45 1.05
C GLN A 16 13.15 5.20 0.76
N VAL A 17 13.56 4.43 1.77
CA VAL A 17 14.26 3.15 1.55
C VAL A 17 13.38 2.19 0.77
N TYR A 18 12.16 1.93 1.25
CA TYR A 18 11.19 1.08 0.55
C TYR A 18 10.85 1.59 -0.85
N ALA A 19 10.66 2.90 -1.00
CA ALA A 19 10.33 3.49 -2.29
C ALA A 19 11.49 3.35 -3.28
N GLU A 20 12.73 3.50 -2.84
CA GLU A 20 13.90 3.35 -3.69
C GLU A 20 14.08 1.91 -4.17
N GLU A 21 13.92 0.91 -3.29
CA GLU A 21 13.96 -0.50 -3.67
C GLU A 21 12.91 -0.83 -4.75
N LEU A 22 11.68 -0.32 -4.58
CA LEU A 22 10.61 -0.48 -5.57
C LEU A 22 10.89 0.29 -6.87
N ARG A 23 11.47 1.49 -6.80
CA ARG A 23 11.87 2.25 -8.00
C ARG A 23 12.96 1.53 -8.78
N GLN A 24 13.95 0.95 -8.10
CA GLN A 24 14.99 0.12 -8.72
C GLN A 24 14.41 -1.14 -9.37
N ALA A 25 13.33 -1.69 -8.82
CA ALA A 25 12.57 -2.76 -9.44
C ALA A 25 11.67 -2.31 -10.62
N GLY A 26 11.64 -1.02 -10.96
CA GLY A 26 10.96 -0.46 -12.14
C GLY A 26 9.57 0.11 -11.89
N TRP A 27 9.18 0.31 -10.63
CA TRP A 27 7.90 0.92 -10.23
C TRP A 27 7.97 2.45 -10.17
N ASP A 28 6.85 3.12 -10.46
CA ASP A 28 6.65 4.54 -10.18
C ASP A 28 6.04 4.70 -8.78
N VAL A 29 6.80 5.23 -7.81
CA VAL A 29 6.42 5.19 -6.39
C VAL A 29 6.27 6.60 -5.82
N ALA A 30 5.04 6.92 -5.41
CA ALA A 30 4.72 8.07 -4.56
C ALA A 30 4.61 7.63 -3.09
N THR A 31 4.99 8.52 -2.17
CA THR A 31 5.03 8.23 -0.73
C THR A 31 4.23 9.25 0.08
N GLU A 32 3.61 8.81 1.16
CA GLU A 32 3.08 9.67 2.23
C GLU A 32 3.46 9.11 3.60
N SER A 33 3.88 9.99 4.52
CA SER A 33 4.47 9.56 5.79
C SER A 33 3.96 10.27 7.03
N GLN A 34 3.08 11.26 6.89
CA GLN A 34 2.67 12.12 8.00
C GLN A 34 1.16 12.18 8.16
N ASP A 35 0.41 12.16 7.06
CA ASP A 35 -1.03 12.43 7.10
C ASP A 35 -1.84 11.50 6.18
N GLY A 36 -2.72 10.69 6.78
CA GLY A 36 -3.60 9.77 6.07
C GLY A 36 -4.65 10.46 5.19
N ALA A 37 -5.11 11.66 5.57
CA ALA A 37 -6.02 12.45 4.75
C ALA A 37 -5.32 12.98 3.49
N ARG A 38 -4.05 13.40 3.63
CA ARG A 38 -3.21 13.77 2.48
C ARG A 38 -2.94 12.55 1.60
N ALA A 39 -2.65 11.38 2.19
CA ALA A 39 -2.50 10.12 1.47
C ALA A 39 -3.74 9.82 0.62
N TYR A 40 -4.93 9.88 1.24
CA TYR A 40 -6.19 9.67 0.53
C TYR A 40 -6.37 10.60 -0.67
N ARG A 41 -6.11 11.91 -0.48
CA ARG A 41 -6.23 12.90 -1.57
C ARG A 41 -5.32 12.54 -2.74
N LEU A 42 -4.05 12.27 -2.46
CA LEU A 42 -3.06 11.95 -3.48
C LEU A 42 -3.37 10.62 -4.19
N ILE A 43 -3.83 9.60 -3.45
CA ILE A 43 -4.25 8.31 -4.03
C ILE A 43 -5.45 8.51 -4.95
N ARG A 44 -6.44 9.31 -4.54
CA ARG A 44 -7.63 9.59 -5.36
C ARG A 44 -7.28 10.35 -6.64
N GLU A 45 -6.34 11.27 -6.58
CA GLU A 45 -5.89 12.07 -7.74
C GLU A 45 -5.02 11.26 -8.70
N SER A 46 -4.14 10.40 -8.16
CA SER A 46 -3.18 9.63 -8.97
C SER A 46 -3.70 8.28 -9.45
N LEU A 47 -4.71 7.71 -8.78
CA LEU A 47 -5.26 6.36 -9.00
C LEU A 47 -4.16 5.31 -9.24
N PRO A 48 -3.34 5.01 -8.22
CA PRO A 48 -2.26 4.04 -8.35
C PRO A 48 -2.82 2.64 -8.63
N HIS A 49 -1.98 1.76 -9.16
CA HIS A 49 -2.34 0.38 -9.48
C HIS A 49 -2.44 -0.47 -8.21
N ALA A 50 -1.69 -0.11 -7.16
CA ALA A 50 -1.78 -0.70 -5.82
C ALA A 50 -1.39 0.33 -4.74
N ILE A 51 -1.91 0.12 -3.54
CA ILE A 51 -1.62 0.91 -2.34
C ILE A 51 -0.91 0.00 -1.35
N VAL A 52 0.24 0.44 -0.86
CA VAL A 52 1.07 -0.29 0.11
C VAL A 52 1.04 0.48 1.43
N ILE A 53 0.74 -0.20 2.54
CA ILE A 53 0.66 0.41 3.87
C ILE A 53 1.54 -0.38 4.83
N ASN A 54 2.58 0.25 5.37
CA ASN A 54 3.48 -0.39 6.31
C ASN A 54 2.94 -0.33 7.76
N LEU A 55 2.94 -1.46 8.46
CA LEU A 55 2.38 -1.60 9.81
C LEU A 55 3.41 -1.50 10.95
N THR A 56 4.70 -1.25 10.66
CA THR A 56 5.77 -1.26 11.67
C THR A 56 5.72 -0.08 12.64
N ARG A 57 5.16 1.07 12.22
CA ARG A 57 5.16 2.32 13.00
C ARG A 57 3.81 2.64 13.65
N LEU A 58 2.81 3.03 12.86
CA LEU A 58 1.47 3.39 13.34
C LEU A 58 0.40 2.49 12.68
N PRO A 59 0.28 1.22 13.09
CA PRO A 59 -0.65 0.28 12.47
C PRO A 59 -2.12 0.72 12.58
N SER A 60 -2.51 1.42 13.65
CA SER A 60 -3.86 2.01 13.76
C SER A 60 -4.14 3.06 12.70
N HIS A 61 -3.18 3.96 12.44
CA HIS A 61 -3.35 5.00 11.42
C HIS A 61 -3.37 4.38 10.01
N GLY A 62 -2.57 3.33 9.79
CA GLY A 62 -2.62 2.54 8.56
C GLY A 62 -4.01 1.93 8.31
N ARG A 63 -4.63 1.33 9.34
CA ARG A 63 -5.99 0.80 9.27
C ARG A 63 -7.03 1.86 8.96
N GLU A 64 -7.02 2.98 9.70
CA GLU A 64 -7.96 4.08 9.50
C GLU A 64 -7.87 4.66 8.08
N THR A 65 -6.65 4.79 7.55
CA THR A 65 -6.42 5.24 6.17
C THR A 65 -6.97 4.24 5.15
N ALA A 66 -6.77 2.93 5.38
CA ALA A 66 -7.31 1.89 4.52
C ALA A 66 -8.85 1.84 4.54
N ASP A 67 -9.48 2.00 5.71
CA ASP A 67 -10.94 2.08 5.86
C ASP A 67 -11.50 3.26 5.07
N ALA A 68 -10.86 4.43 5.20
CA ALA A 68 -11.22 5.60 4.41
C ALA A 68 -11.16 5.26 2.91
N LEU A 69 -10.05 4.69 2.42
CA LEU A 69 -9.89 4.29 1.02
C LEU A 69 -10.95 3.28 0.55
N ARG A 70 -11.38 2.35 1.40
CA ARG A 70 -12.46 1.39 1.11
C ARG A 70 -13.85 2.01 1.09
N SER A 71 -14.08 3.08 1.85
CA SER A 71 -15.38 3.76 1.90
C SER A 71 -15.74 4.50 0.60
N TYR A 72 -14.76 4.88 -0.24
CA TYR A 72 -15.00 5.68 -1.44
C TYR A 72 -15.00 4.88 -2.74
N LYS A 73 -15.98 5.14 -3.62
CA LYS A 73 -16.13 4.44 -4.91
C LYS A 73 -14.88 4.48 -5.80
N ALA A 74 -14.15 5.59 -5.78
CA ALA A 74 -12.97 5.80 -6.63
C ALA A 74 -11.78 4.91 -6.24
N THR A 75 -11.63 4.62 -4.95
CA THR A 75 -10.44 3.95 -4.39
C THR A 75 -10.73 2.55 -3.86
N ARG A 76 -11.99 2.20 -3.58
CA ARG A 76 -12.37 0.91 -2.96
C ARG A 76 -11.97 -0.34 -3.75
N ARG A 77 -11.72 -0.23 -5.05
CA ARG A 77 -11.28 -1.34 -5.92
C ARG A 77 -9.76 -1.43 -6.07
N LEU A 78 -9.01 -0.47 -5.55
CA LEU A 78 -7.56 -0.51 -5.60
C LEU A 78 -7.07 -1.60 -4.63
N PRO A 79 -6.13 -2.48 -5.05
CA PRO A 79 -5.50 -3.42 -4.15
C PRO A 79 -4.84 -2.68 -2.98
N ILE A 80 -5.16 -3.10 -1.75
CA ILE A 80 -4.50 -2.63 -0.53
C ILE A 80 -3.64 -3.78 -0.03
N ILE A 81 -2.36 -3.49 0.14
CA ILE A 81 -1.33 -4.43 0.58
C ILE A 81 -0.75 -3.89 1.88
N PHE A 82 -1.02 -4.57 2.98
CA PHE A 82 -0.34 -4.33 4.25
C PHE A 82 0.98 -5.09 4.28
N VAL A 83 2.03 -4.39 4.72
CA VAL A 83 3.40 -4.92 4.72
C VAL A 83 4.00 -4.81 6.12
N ASP A 84 4.66 -5.90 6.52
CA ASP A 84 5.37 -6.08 7.79
C ASP A 84 4.47 -5.80 9.03
N GLY A 85 5.11 -5.50 10.15
CA GLY A 85 4.47 -5.21 11.43
C GLY A 85 4.58 -6.37 12.43
N LYS A 86 4.28 -6.07 13.70
CA LYS A 86 4.23 -7.12 14.73
C LYS A 86 3.07 -8.07 14.45
N PRO A 87 3.19 -9.37 14.75
CA PRO A 87 2.13 -10.36 14.51
C PRO A 87 0.76 -9.91 15.03
N GLU A 88 0.69 -9.42 16.27
CA GLU A 88 -0.54 -8.92 16.88
C GLU A 88 -1.19 -7.76 16.08
N ALA A 89 -0.37 -6.84 15.57
CA ALA A 89 -0.86 -5.71 14.77
C ALA A 89 -1.38 -6.17 13.41
N VAL A 90 -0.72 -7.16 12.80
CA VAL A 90 -1.14 -7.80 11.54
C VAL A 90 -2.44 -8.54 11.75
N GLU A 91 -2.54 -9.40 12.76
CA GLU A 91 -3.75 -10.18 13.10
C GLU A 91 -4.95 -9.27 13.36
N LYS A 92 -4.76 -8.21 14.15
CA LYS A 92 -5.81 -7.21 14.41
C LYS A 92 -6.27 -6.52 13.14
N THR A 93 -5.33 -6.19 12.24
CA THR A 93 -5.67 -5.55 10.96
C THR A 93 -6.39 -6.51 10.03
N LYS A 94 -5.94 -7.77 9.96
CA LYS A 94 -6.56 -8.82 9.17
C LYS A 94 -7.97 -9.18 9.64
N ALA A 95 -8.21 -9.19 10.96
CA ALA A 95 -9.55 -9.39 11.52
C ALA A 95 -10.51 -8.26 11.14
N HIS A 96 -10.01 -7.03 11.00
CA HIS A 96 -10.80 -5.86 10.62
C HIS A 96 -11.00 -5.72 9.11
N MET A 97 -9.96 -6.05 8.32
CA MET A 97 -9.94 -5.92 6.86
C MET A 97 -9.43 -7.21 6.20
N PRO A 98 -10.26 -8.27 6.17
CA PRO A 98 -9.85 -9.58 5.66
C PRO A 98 -9.68 -9.61 4.13
N ASP A 99 -10.22 -8.63 3.40
CA ASP A 99 -10.11 -8.53 1.93
C ASP A 99 -8.79 -7.92 1.44
N ALA A 100 -7.98 -7.35 2.34
CA ALA A 100 -6.66 -6.84 2.01
C ALA A 100 -5.61 -7.96 1.94
N ILE A 101 -4.48 -7.67 1.29
CA ILE A 101 -3.34 -8.60 1.20
C ILE A 101 -2.35 -8.28 2.33
N TYR A 102 -1.78 -9.31 2.95
CA TYR A 102 -0.84 -9.20 4.06
C TYR A 102 0.40 -10.01 3.74
N ILE A 103 1.55 -9.35 3.68
CA ILE A 103 2.84 -9.96 3.33
C ILE A 103 4.00 -9.32 4.09
N ASP A 104 5.16 -9.96 4.03
CA ASP A 104 6.43 -9.34 4.39
C ASP A 104 7.01 -8.56 3.19
N SER A 105 7.81 -7.54 3.49
CA SER A 105 8.51 -6.71 2.49
C SER A 105 9.33 -7.52 1.48
N THR A 106 9.88 -8.66 1.88
CA THR A 106 10.65 -9.56 0.99
C THR A 106 9.82 -10.13 -0.17
N GLU A 107 8.50 -10.24 -0.02
CA GLU A 107 7.58 -10.77 -1.03
C GLU A 107 6.89 -9.66 -1.85
N LEU A 108 7.09 -8.39 -1.47
CA LEU A 108 6.34 -7.26 -2.00
C LEU A 108 6.49 -7.10 -3.51
N ASN A 109 7.71 -7.13 -4.02
CA ASN A 109 7.94 -6.94 -5.45
C ASN A 109 7.29 -8.05 -6.30
N VAL A 110 7.40 -9.31 -5.86
CA VAL A 110 6.79 -10.46 -6.56
C VAL A 110 5.26 -10.34 -6.55
N LEU A 111 4.67 -9.98 -5.40
CA LEU A 111 3.24 -9.76 -5.30
C LEU A 111 2.77 -8.64 -6.23
N LEU A 112 3.48 -7.51 -6.26
CA LEU A 112 3.13 -6.37 -7.12
C LEU A 112 3.19 -6.75 -8.61
N MET A 113 4.20 -7.50 -9.03
CA MET A 113 4.30 -8.02 -10.40
C MET A 113 3.09 -8.91 -10.75
N ARG A 114 2.63 -9.75 -9.83
CA ARG A 114 1.43 -10.58 -10.03
C ARG A 114 0.16 -9.73 -10.10
N VAL A 115 -0.11 -8.94 -9.07
CA VAL A 115 -1.37 -8.17 -8.93
C VAL A 115 -1.56 -7.16 -10.05
N ILE A 116 -0.47 -6.58 -10.56
CA ILE A 116 -0.52 -5.58 -11.63
C ILE A 116 -0.36 -6.23 -13.01
N GLY A 117 0.45 -7.29 -13.12
CA GLY A 117 0.63 -8.05 -14.36
C GLY A 117 -0.64 -8.79 -14.80
N GLU A 118 -1.42 -9.35 -13.86
CA GLU A 118 -2.69 -10.01 -14.16
C GLU A 118 -3.72 -9.03 -14.77
N LYS A 119 -3.71 -7.76 -14.35
CA LYS A 119 -4.59 -6.74 -14.94
C LYS A 119 -4.27 -6.40 -16.40
N ALA A 120 -3.06 -6.67 -16.88
CA ALA A 120 -2.68 -6.42 -18.27
C ALA A 120 -3.10 -7.55 -19.22
N GLY A 121 -3.45 -8.74 -18.70
CA GLY A 121 -3.86 -9.91 -19.49
C GLY A 121 -5.37 -10.04 -19.71
N ASP A 122 -6.18 -9.28 -18.97
CA ASP A 122 -7.66 -9.28 -19.03
C ASP A 122 -8.22 -8.13 -19.91
N SER A 123 -7.42 -7.58 -20.83
CA SER A 123 -7.85 -6.54 -21.79
C SER A 123 -7.80 -7.01 -23.23
#